data_AF-A0A1G7C3Z7-F1
#
_entry.id   AF-A0A1G7C3Z7-F1
#
_cell.length_a   1.000
_cell.length_b   1.000
_cell.length_c   1.000
_cell.angle_alpha   90.00
_cell.angle_beta   90.00
_cell.angle_gamma   90.00
#
_symmetry.space_group_name_H-M   'P 1'
#
loop_
_entity.id
_entity.type
_entity.pdbx_description
1 polymer ?
#
loop_
_entity_poly.entity_id
_entity_poly.type
_entity_poly.pdbx_seq_one_letter_code
_entity_poly.pdbx_strand_id
1 'polypeptide(L)'
;MKAFYFLIPLIMINACKSTTGGAETTKTDSKETMAITESVCPDAGACNVKVMKNSSLTIKEDETGQLYPVITPGENIVVEYSYMEKGPEGTADGDYSETVQFEIKNSDADLALKDGTLQTVNFLFGKQCFCRGEAGFYKVENGALQLSKKGDQLTVDASYVVDGISQKTNHFSKNISL
;
A
#
# COMPACT_ATOMS: atom_id res chain seq x y z
N MET A 1 -24.27 43.00 -59.11
CA MET A 1 -23.57 43.99 -58.25
C MET A 1 -23.73 43.48 -56.82
N LYS A 2 -22.71 43.12 -56.03
CA LYS A 2 -21.34 43.62 -55.88
C LYS A 2 -20.40 42.45 -55.59
N ALA A 3 -19.20 42.48 -56.17
CA ALA A 3 -18.06 41.62 -55.84
C ALA A 3 -17.13 42.39 -54.91
N PHE A 4 -16.52 41.73 -53.90
CA PHE A 4 -15.28 42.16 -53.22
C PHE A 4 -14.65 40.93 -52.56
N TYR A 5 -13.68 40.27 -53.21
CA TYR A 5 -12.22 40.45 -53.19
C TYR A 5 -11.50 39.85 -51.96
N PHE A 6 -10.76 38.78 -52.26
CA PHE A 6 -9.69 38.14 -51.48
C PHE A 6 -8.55 39.12 -51.17
N LEU A 7 -7.94 39.03 -49.97
CA LEU A 7 -6.54 39.41 -49.73
C LEU A 7 -6.01 38.81 -48.41
N ILE A 8 -4.99 37.96 -48.52
CA ILE A 8 -4.13 37.39 -47.46
C ILE A 8 -2.82 38.23 -47.41
N PRO A 9 -2.20 38.42 -46.24
CA PRO A 9 -0.79 37.97 -46.03
C PRO A 9 -0.60 37.34 -44.64
N LEU A 10 -0.06 36.11 -44.49
CA LEU A 10 1.36 35.71 -44.48
C LEU A 10 2.23 36.41 -43.40
N ILE A 11 2.42 35.76 -42.24
CA ILE A 11 3.55 35.94 -41.29
C ILE A 11 3.84 34.55 -40.68
N MET A 12 4.83 33.79 -41.19
CA MET A 12 6.26 33.77 -40.81
C MET A 12 6.56 33.18 -39.41
N ILE A 13 6.84 31.88 -39.42
CA ILE A 13 7.83 31.08 -38.66
C ILE A 13 8.67 31.82 -37.60
N ASN A 14 8.71 31.25 -36.38
CA ASN A 14 9.92 31.26 -35.56
C ASN A 14 10.10 29.87 -34.92
N ALA A 15 11.13 29.17 -35.41
CA ALA A 15 11.69 27.96 -34.83
C ALA A 15 12.53 28.36 -33.61
N CYS A 16 12.27 27.72 -32.46
CA CYS A 16 13.22 27.75 -31.34
C CYS A 16 14.20 26.58 -31.48
N LYS A 17 15.48 26.92 -31.40
CA LYS A 17 16.66 26.13 -31.73
C LYS A 17 16.83 24.92 -30.80
N SER A 18 17.12 23.76 -31.38
CA SER A 18 17.93 22.74 -30.72
C SER A 18 19.37 23.27 -30.58
N THR A 19 19.89 23.28 -29.37
CA THR A 19 21.32 23.34 -29.11
C THR A 19 21.79 21.95 -28.68
N THR A 20 22.45 21.25 -29.60
CA THR A 20 23.44 20.22 -29.30
C THR A 20 24.73 20.90 -28.84
N GLY A 21 25.26 20.48 -27.71
CA GLY A 21 26.58 20.84 -27.21
C GLY A 21 26.89 19.98 -25.99
N GLY A 22 27.65 18.91 -26.21
CA GLY A 22 27.95 17.91 -25.19
C GLY A 22 28.92 18.39 -24.11
N ALA A 23 28.81 17.75 -22.95
CA ALA A 23 29.92 17.47 -22.06
C ALA A 23 29.66 16.08 -21.44
N GLU A 24 30.53 15.13 -21.76
CA GLU A 24 30.68 13.88 -21.02
C GLU A 24 31.05 14.20 -19.58
N THR A 25 30.34 13.65 -18.59
CA THR A 25 31.02 13.15 -17.38
C THR A 25 30.14 12.13 -16.65
N THR A 26 30.75 10.95 -16.47
CA THR A 26 30.59 10.03 -15.33
C THR A 26 29.24 9.39 -15.06
N LYS A 27 29.23 8.08 -15.36
CA LYS A 27 28.46 7.06 -14.65
C LYS A 27 28.58 7.28 -13.13
N THR A 28 27.43 7.35 -12.47
CA THR A 28 27.30 6.87 -11.10
C THR A 28 25.99 6.10 -11.07
N ASP A 29 26.10 4.80 -10.81
CA ASP A 29 24.98 3.95 -10.41
C ASP A 29 24.25 4.62 -9.26
N SER A 30 23.10 5.21 -9.55
CA SER A 30 22.11 5.54 -8.54
C SER A 30 21.56 4.22 -8.04
N LYS A 31 22.24 3.62 -7.08
CA LYS A 31 21.62 2.66 -6.17
C LYS A 31 20.42 3.40 -5.60
N GLU A 32 19.22 3.07 -6.08
CA GLU A 32 17.95 3.54 -5.51
C GLU A 32 18.01 3.15 -4.04
N THR A 33 18.41 4.13 -3.23
CA THR A 33 18.24 4.05 -1.80
C THR A 33 16.75 4.23 -1.63
N MET A 34 16.05 3.12 -1.42
CA MET A 34 14.68 3.16 -0.93
C MET A 34 14.73 4.06 0.30
N ALA A 35 14.21 5.27 0.15
CA ALA A 35 14.04 6.16 1.28
C ALA A 35 13.05 5.45 2.19
N ILE A 36 13.54 4.99 3.34
CA ILE A 36 12.69 4.50 4.41
C ILE A 36 11.95 5.74 4.90
N THR A 37 10.80 6.04 4.32
CA THR A 37 9.85 6.98 4.89
C THR A 37 9.43 6.35 6.21
N GLU A 38 9.75 6.99 7.34
CA GLU A 38 9.15 6.59 8.61
C GLU A 38 7.64 6.52 8.41
N SER A 39 7.03 5.41 8.80
CA SER A 39 5.60 5.27 8.68
C SER A 39 4.91 6.28 9.57
N VAL A 40 4.26 7.26 8.96
CA VAL A 40 3.45 8.24 9.69
C VAL A 40 2.10 7.58 9.93
N CYS A 41 1.84 7.18 11.18
CA CYS A 41 0.48 6.88 11.58
C CYS A 41 -0.36 8.14 11.37
N PRO A 42 -1.47 8.10 10.62
CA PRO A 42 -2.26 9.31 10.38
C PRO A 42 -2.74 9.94 11.70
N ASP A 43 -2.62 11.27 11.81
CA ASP A 43 -2.86 12.02 13.06
C ASP A 43 -4.30 11.87 13.61
N ALA A 44 -5.26 11.57 12.73
CA ALA A 44 -6.67 11.47 13.09
C ALA A 44 -7.03 10.18 13.87
N GLY A 45 -6.10 9.21 13.92
CA GLY A 45 -6.35 7.91 14.53
C GLY A 45 -5.16 7.34 15.28
N ALA A 46 -5.31 6.10 15.71
CA ALA A 46 -4.28 5.35 16.40
C ALA A 46 -3.90 4.12 15.60
N CYS A 47 -2.60 3.83 15.53
CA CYS A 47 -2.08 2.65 14.87
C CYS A 47 -1.61 1.60 15.87
N ASN A 48 -1.92 0.34 15.62
CA ASN A 48 -1.51 -0.79 16.45
C ASN A 48 -0.86 -1.88 15.59
N VAL A 49 -0.06 -2.73 16.24
CA VAL A 49 0.45 -3.97 15.65
C VAL A 49 0.17 -5.11 16.62
N LYS A 50 -0.54 -6.12 16.11
CA LYS A 50 -0.81 -7.36 16.82
C LYS A 50 -0.04 -8.50 16.15
N VAL A 51 0.67 -9.28 16.96
CA VAL A 51 1.38 -10.48 16.54
C VAL A 51 0.71 -11.70 17.16
N MET A 52 0.40 -12.68 16.32
CA MET A 52 -0.24 -13.93 16.70
C MET A 52 0.69 -15.07 16.33
N LYS A 53 1.45 -15.58 17.31
CA LYS A 53 2.32 -16.76 17.18
C LYS A 53 1.48 -18.04 17.11
N ASN A 54 2.05 -19.09 16.53
CA ASN A 54 1.42 -20.42 16.40
C ASN A 54 0.03 -20.31 15.77
N SER A 55 -0.07 -19.50 14.73
CA SER A 55 -1.32 -19.15 14.07
C SER A 55 -1.16 -19.29 12.57
N SER A 56 -2.27 -19.53 11.89
CA SER A 56 -2.35 -19.52 10.43
C SER A 56 -3.47 -18.61 9.96
N LEU A 57 -3.26 -17.91 8.84
CA LEU A 57 -4.21 -17.03 8.17
C LEU A 57 -4.68 -17.69 6.87
N THR A 58 -5.98 -17.83 6.71
CA THR A 58 -6.61 -18.22 5.45
C THR A 58 -7.60 -17.15 5.02
N ILE A 59 -7.56 -16.74 3.76
CA ILE A 59 -8.57 -15.86 3.18
C ILE A 59 -9.72 -16.74 2.67
N LYS A 60 -10.93 -16.51 3.17
CA LYS A 60 -12.14 -17.17 2.70
C LYS A 60 -13.05 -16.18 1.99
N GLU A 61 -14.03 -16.73 1.29
CA GLU A 61 -15.07 -15.99 0.60
C GLU A 61 -16.43 -16.45 1.14
N ASP A 62 -17.36 -15.51 1.35
CA ASP A 62 -18.72 -15.82 1.79
C ASP A 62 -19.65 -16.10 0.60
N GLU A 63 -20.92 -16.41 0.87
CA GLU A 63 -21.91 -16.71 -0.16
C GLU A 63 -22.22 -15.53 -1.10
N THR A 64 -21.80 -14.32 -0.72
CA THR A 64 -21.98 -13.08 -1.49
C THR A 64 -20.73 -12.67 -2.27
N GLY A 65 -19.65 -13.45 -2.18
CA GLY A 65 -18.38 -13.15 -2.83
C GLY A 65 -17.47 -12.22 -2.02
N GLN A 66 -17.82 -11.91 -0.76
CA GLN A 66 -17.00 -11.04 0.07
C GLN A 66 -15.91 -11.83 0.77
N LEU A 67 -14.68 -11.31 0.72
CA LEU A 67 -13.54 -11.93 1.38
C LEU A 67 -13.59 -11.68 2.88
N TYR A 68 -13.06 -12.62 3.66
CA TYR A 68 -12.81 -12.44 5.08
C TYR A 68 -11.62 -13.29 5.57
N PRO A 69 -10.83 -12.79 6.52
CA PRO A 69 -9.74 -13.55 7.11
C PRO A 69 -10.27 -14.56 8.14
N VAL A 70 -9.68 -15.75 8.14
CA VAL A 70 -9.86 -16.75 9.19
C VAL A 70 -8.50 -17.08 9.78
N ILE A 71 -8.34 -16.76 11.06
CA ILE A 71 -7.12 -17.06 11.82
C ILE A 71 -7.39 -18.26 12.73
N THR A 72 -6.59 -19.30 12.59
CA THR A 72 -6.69 -20.55 13.37
C THR A 72 -5.35 -20.92 13.99
N PRO A 73 -5.29 -21.83 14.98
CA PRO A 73 -4.03 -22.40 15.42
C PRO A 73 -3.23 -23.00 14.25
N GLY A 74 -1.91 -22.82 14.27
CA GLY A 74 -1.00 -23.25 13.21
C GLY A 74 0.47 -23.16 13.62
N GLU A 75 1.39 -23.27 12.67
CA GLU A 75 2.84 -23.25 12.91
C GLU A 75 3.51 -21.92 12.55
N ASN A 76 2.73 -20.93 12.08
CA ASN A 76 3.24 -19.68 11.53
C ASN A 76 3.01 -18.50 12.49
N ILE A 77 3.38 -17.31 12.04
CA ILE A 77 3.12 -16.04 12.72
C ILE A 77 2.21 -15.22 11.83
N VAL A 78 1.09 -14.75 12.37
CA VAL A 78 0.22 -13.78 11.70
C VAL A 78 0.45 -12.41 12.29
N VAL A 79 0.70 -11.42 11.43
CA VAL A 79 0.87 -10.02 11.81
C VAL A 79 -0.34 -9.24 11.32
N GLU A 80 -0.91 -8.43 12.20
CA GLU A 80 -1.96 -7.47 11.87
C GLU A 80 -1.49 -6.07 12.25
N TYR A 81 -1.39 -5.19 11.26
CA TYR A 81 -1.32 -3.74 11.47
C TYR A 81 -2.74 -3.17 11.38
N SER A 82 -3.09 -2.26 12.29
CA SER A 82 -4.39 -1.59 12.26
C SER A 82 -4.25 -0.09 12.45
N TYR A 83 -5.14 0.64 11.80
CA TYR A 83 -5.41 2.06 12.00
C TYR A 83 -6.87 2.21 12.42
N MET A 84 -7.14 3.01 13.45
CA MET A 84 -8.50 3.21 13.97
C MET A 84 -8.76 4.68 14.31
N GLU A 85 -9.87 5.22 13.84
CA GLU A 85 -10.43 6.50 14.24
C GLU A 85 -11.75 6.27 14.97
N LYS A 86 -11.93 6.96 16.09
CA LYS A 86 -13.22 6.95 16.79
C LYS A 86 -14.19 7.92 16.13
N GLY A 87 -15.39 7.42 15.86
CA GLY A 87 -16.49 8.25 15.42
C GLY A 87 -16.96 9.21 16.52
N PRO A 88 -17.79 10.21 16.17
CA PRO A 88 -18.41 11.08 17.17
C PRO A 88 -19.19 10.26 18.20
N GLU A 89 -19.06 10.62 19.47
CA GLU A 89 -19.75 9.94 20.58
C GLU A 89 -21.27 9.85 20.31
N GLY A 90 -21.85 8.68 20.56
CA GLY A 90 -23.27 8.43 20.31
C GLY A 90 -23.62 8.09 18.86
N THR A 91 -22.66 8.01 17.95
CA THR A 91 -22.89 7.59 16.56
C THR A 91 -22.70 6.09 16.40
N ALA A 92 -23.77 5.36 16.09
CA ALA A 92 -23.69 3.94 15.76
C ALA A 92 -22.91 3.74 14.45
N ASP A 93 -22.01 2.74 14.43
CA ASP A 93 -21.11 2.42 13.30
C ASP A 93 -20.29 3.63 12.79
N GLY A 94 -20.04 4.61 13.66
CA GLY A 94 -19.27 5.81 13.32
C GLY A 94 -17.77 5.63 13.30
N ASP A 95 -17.26 4.51 13.82
CA ASP A 95 -15.83 4.21 13.85
C ASP A 95 -15.31 3.87 12.44
N TYR A 96 -14.05 4.21 12.21
CA TYR A 96 -13.31 3.87 11.00
C TYR A 96 -12.12 2.99 11.36
N SER A 97 -11.90 1.91 10.63
CA SER A 97 -10.64 1.18 10.71
C SER A 97 -10.14 0.68 9.36
N GLU A 98 -8.82 0.64 9.25
CA GLU A 98 -8.09 -0.07 8.21
C GLU A 98 -7.19 -1.11 8.86
N THR A 99 -7.12 -2.29 8.28
CA THR A 99 -6.21 -3.35 8.71
C THR A 99 -5.38 -3.86 7.55
N VAL A 100 -4.17 -4.31 7.86
CA VAL A 100 -3.36 -5.12 6.98
C VAL A 100 -2.93 -6.36 7.73
N GLN A 101 -3.21 -7.53 7.16
CA GLN A 101 -2.90 -8.82 7.73
C GLN A 101 -2.06 -9.65 6.75
N PHE A 102 -1.07 -10.36 7.26
CA PHE A 102 -0.27 -11.33 6.49
C PHE A 102 0.32 -12.39 7.42
N GLU A 103 0.68 -13.53 6.84
CA GLU A 103 1.28 -14.67 7.53
C GLU A 103 2.73 -14.87 7.07
N ILE A 104 3.64 -15.05 8.01
CA ILE A 104 5.03 -15.45 7.74
C ILE A 104 5.33 -16.78 8.41
N LYS A 105 6.23 -17.58 7.81
CA LYS A 105 6.64 -18.83 8.45
C LYS A 105 7.55 -18.53 9.62
N ASN A 106 7.48 -19.37 10.65
CA ASN A 106 8.38 -19.24 11.80
C ASN A 106 9.87 -19.36 11.40
N SER A 107 10.16 -20.09 10.32
CA SER A 107 11.49 -20.31 9.74
C SER A 107 12.02 -19.17 8.89
N ASP A 108 11.19 -18.19 8.51
CA ASP A 108 11.61 -17.11 7.62
C ASP A 108 12.56 -16.17 8.37
N ALA A 109 13.77 -16.00 7.83
CA ALA A 109 14.77 -15.05 8.35
C ALA A 109 14.65 -13.69 7.66
N ASP A 110 14.55 -13.69 6.33
CA ASP A 110 14.34 -12.49 5.51
C ASP A 110 13.30 -12.81 4.43
N LEU A 111 12.44 -11.83 4.13
CA LEU A 111 11.44 -11.94 3.06
C LEU A 111 11.32 -10.60 2.34
N ALA A 112 11.33 -10.64 1.01
CA ALA A 112 11.08 -9.48 0.16
C ALA A 112 10.10 -9.87 -0.93
N LEU A 113 8.89 -9.33 -0.87
CA LEU A 113 7.80 -9.57 -1.80
C LEU A 113 7.39 -8.27 -2.47
N LYS A 114 6.92 -8.38 -3.71
CA LYS A 114 6.44 -7.27 -4.51
C LYS A 114 5.21 -7.67 -5.32
N ASP A 115 4.25 -6.76 -5.40
CA ASP A 115 3.04 -6.87 -6.21
C ASP A 115 2.33 -8.22 -5.99
N GLY A 116 1.94 -8.93 -7.04
CA GLY A 116 1.19 -10.19 -6.93
C GLY A 116 1.85 -11.28 -6.06
N THR A 117 3.17 -11.20 -5.81
CA THR A 117 3.85 -12.15 -4.88
C THR A 117 3.48 -11.91 -3.42
N LEU A 118 2.87 -10.77 -3.06
CA LEU A 118 2.31 -10.52 -1.73
C LEU A 118 1.26 -11.56 -1.33
N GLN A 119 0.61 -12.20 -2.30
CA GLN A 119 -0.37 -13.24 -2.01
C GLN A 119 0.24 -14.57 -1.52
N THR A 120 1.58 -14.75 -1.58
CA THR A 120 2.21 -15.94 -0.96
C THR A 120 2.17 -15.91 0.56
N VAL A 121 1.90 -14.75 1.15
CA VAL A 121 1.74 -14.52 2.60
C VAL A 121 0.31 -14.13 2.97
N ASN A 122 -0.66 -14.31 2.05
CA ASN A 122 -2.05 -13.90 2.25
C ASN A 122 -2.19 -12.41 2.62
N PHE A 123 -1.41 -11.52 1.99
CA PHE A 123 -1.45 -10.08 2.28
C PHE A 123 -2.84 -9.51 1.97
N LEU A 124 -3.57 -9.17 3.03
CA LEU A 124 -4.98 -8.78 2.98
C LEU A 124 -5.18 -7.42 3.63
N PHE A 125 -5.82 -6.51 2.91
CA PHE A 125 -6.27 -5.22 3.43
C PHE A 125 -7.73 -5.33 3.86
N GLY A 126 -8.08 -4.81 5.04
CA GLY A 126 -9.44 -4.67 5.52
C GLY A 126 -9.81 -3.21 5.68
N LYS A 127 -11.04 -2.86 5.31
CA LYS A 127 -11.63 -1.54 5.54
C LYS A 127 -12.99 -1.71 6.20
N GLN A 128 -13.15 -1.12 7.37
CA GLN A 128 -14.39 -1.16 8.13
C GLN A 128 -14.83 0.28 8.42
N CYS A 129 -15.93 0.66 7.80
CA CYS A 129 -16.58 1.95 7.99
C CYS A 129 -18.02 1.88 7.49
N PHE A 130 -18.82 2.89 7.84
CA PHE A 130 -20.09 3.16 7.18
C PHE A 130 -19.88 3.80 5.79
N CYS A 131 -19.15 3.10 4.92
CA CYS A 131 -18.71 3.55 3.60
C CYS A 131 -19.27 2.61 2.53
N ARG A 132 -20.31 3.07 1.84
CA ARG A 132 -21.05 2.23 0.88
C ARG A 132 -20.18 1.83 -0.31
N GLY A 133 -19.96 0.53 -0.49
CA GLY A 133 -19.23 -0.04 -1.63
C GLY A 133 -17.72 -0.20 -1.40
N GLU A 134 -17.17 0.29 -0.29
CA GLU A 134 -15.74 0.19 0.02
C GLU A 134 -15.45 -0.58 1.32
N ALA A 135 -16.44 -0.82 2.16
CA ALA A 135 -16.27 -1.65 3.34
C ALA A 135 -16.10 -3.12 2.92
N GLY A 136 -15.07 -3.78 3.45
CA GLY A 136 -14.77 -5.17 3.12
C GLY A 136 -13.29 -5.50 3.24
N PHE A 137 -12.93 -6.69 2.75
CA PHE A 137 -11.55 -7.14 2.68
C PHE A 137 -11.13 -7.32 1.22
N TYR A 138 -9.87 -7.00 0.95
CA TYR A 138 -9.29 -6.90 -0.39
C TYR A 138 -7.90 -7.53 -0.40
N LYS A 139 -7.62 -8.35 -1.40
CA LYS A 139 -6.25 -8.82 -1.66
C LYS A 139 -5.39 -7.64 -2.07
N VAL A 140 -4.18 -7.56 -1.52
CA VAL A 140 -3.20 -6.57 -1.94
C VAL A 140 -2.31 -7.19 -3.02
N GLU A 141 -2.44 -6.68 -4.24
CA GLU A 141 -1.66 -7.14 -5.40
C GLU A 141 -0.68 -6.10 -5.93
N ASN A 142 -0.70 -4.87 -5.38
CA ASN A 142 0.18 -3.77 -5.74
C ASN A 142 0.88 -3.23 -4.49
N GLY A 143 2.21 -3.32 -4.42
CA GLY A 143 2.98 -2.90 -3.25
C GLY A 143 4.26 -3.69 -3.02
N ALA A 144 4.81 -3.58 -1.81
CA ALA A 144 6.00 -4.31 -1.38
C ALA A 144 5.94 -4.65 0.11
N LEU A 145 6.49 -5.81 0.48
CA LEU A 145 6.68 -6.24 1.86
C LEU A 145 8.13 -6.68 2.04
N GLN A 146 8.81 -6.06 2.99
CA GLN A 146 10.15 -6.42 3.43
C GLN A 146 10.10 -6.80 4.91
N LEU A 147 10.70 -7.94 5.23
CA LEU A 147 10.76 -8.48 6.58
C LEU A 147 12.19 -8.94 6.87
N SER A 148 12.64 -8.71 8.11
CA SER A 148 13.87 -9.28 8.65
C SER A 148 13.60 -9.72 10.08
N LYS A 149 13.81 -11.00 10.38
CA LYS A 149 13.71 -11.60 11.70
C LYS A 149 15.10 -11.90 12.25
N LYS A 150 15.44 -11.31 13.39
CA LYS A 150 16.72 -11.52 14.10
C LYS A 150 16.44 -11.86 15.55
N GLY A 151 16.56 -13.14 15.89
CA GLY A 151 16.13 -13.64 17.20
C GLY A 151 14.63 -13.41 17.40
N ASP A 152 14.27 -12.76 18.49
CA ASP A 152 12.89 -12.40 18.84
C ASP A 152 12.49 -11.01 18.31
N GLN A 153 13.23 -10.41 17.40
CA GLN A 153 12.88 -9.14 16.78
C GLN A 153 12.49 -9.34 15.31
N LEU A 154 11.32 -8.84 14.94
CA LEU A 154 10.81 -8.78 13.58
C LEU A 154 10.76 -7.32 13.12
N THR A 155 11.52 -6.97 12.10
CA THR A 155 11.39 -5.70 11.38
C THR A 155 10.49 -5.91 10.18
N VAL A 156 9.48 -5.06 10.04
CA VAL A 156 8.52 -5.06 8.92
C VAL A 156 8.57 -3.70 8.25
N ASP A 157 8.66 -3.65 6.93
CA ASP A 157 8.39 -2.48 6.11
C ASP A 157 7.45 -2.88 4.97
N ALA A 158 6.25 -2.29 4.94
CA ALA A 158 5.22 -2.66 3.99
C ALA A 158 4.65 -1.41 3.32
N SER A 159 4.51 -1.44 2.00
CA SER A 159 3.77 -0.47 1.21
C SER A 159 2.70 -1.20 0.40
N TYR A 160 1.51 -0.63 0.29
CA TYR A 160 0.38 -1.30 -0.34
C TYR A 160 -0.62 -0.29 -0.88
N VAL A 161 -1.21 -0.65 -2.02
CA VAL A 161 -2.33 0.07 -2.63
C VAL A 161 -3.39 -0.95 -3.02
N VAL A 162 -4.66 -0.60 -2.78
CA VAL A 162 -5.82 -1.37 -3.24
C VAL A 162 -6.57 -0.54 -4.27
N ASP A 163 -6.58 -1.03 -5.52
CA ASP A 163 -7.18 -0.31 -6.64
C ASP A 163 -8.68 -0.07 -6.42
N GLY A 164 -9.11 1.18 -6.61
CA GLY A 164 -10.52 1.57 -6.48
C GLY A 164 -11.04 1.72 -5.05
N ILE A 165 -10.19 1.53 -4.04
CA ILE A 165 -10.55 1.70 -2.62
C ILE A 165 -9.79 2.90 -2.05
N SER A 166 -10.49 3.79 -1.36
CA SER A 166 -9.81 4.89 -0.66
C SER A 166 -9.10 4.36 0.59
N GLN A 167 -7.86 4.81 0.81
CA GLN A 167 -7.02 4.37 1.93
C GLN A 167 -6.43 5.58 2.67
N LYS A 168 -6.41 5.53 3.99
CA LYS A 168 -5.69 6.47 4.87
C LYS A 168 -4.30 5.97 5.20
N THR A 169 -4.09 4.66 5.12
CA THR A 169 -2.80 4.00 5.31
C THR A 169 -2.39 3.25 4.04
N ASN A 170 -1.16 3.48 3.60
CA ASN A 170 -0.56 2.85 2.42
C ASN A 170 0.90 2.41 2.66
N HIS A 171 1.44 2.70 3.84
CA HIS A 171 2.76 2.28 4.27
C HIS A 171 2.80 2.12 5.79
N PHE A 172 3.50 1.09 6.27
CA PHE A 172 3.93 1.04 7.66
C PHE A 172 5.32 0.41 7.82
N SER A 173 6.06 0.86 8.84
CA SER A 173 7.40 0.37 9.18
C SER A 173 7.49 0.19 10.70
N LYS A 174 7.74 -1.05 11.15
CA LYS A 174 7.65 -1.42 12.56
C LYS A 174 8.76 -2.40 12.95
N ASN A 175 9.35 -2.16 14.12
CA ASN A 175 10.15 -3.14 14.83
C ASN A 175 9.27 -3.76 15.91
N ILE A 176 9.11 -5.08 15.87
CA ILE A 176 8.17 -5.82 16.70
C ILE A 176 8.94 -6.88 17.48
N SER A 177 8.72 -6.94 18.78
CA SER A 177 9.19 -8.05 19.61
C SER A 177 8.21 -9.22 19.48
N LEU A 178 8.73 -10.40 19.12
CA LEU A 178 7.97 -11.63 18.97
C LEU A 178 7.72 -12.27 20.33
#